data_AF-A0A084AZT6-F1
#
_entry.id   AF-A0A084AZT6-F1
#
_cell.length_a   1.000
_cell.length_b   1.000
_cell.length_c   1.000
_cell.angle_alpha   90.00
_cell.angle_beta   90.00
_cell.angle_gamma   90.00
#
_symmetry.space_group_name_H-M   'P 1'
#
loop_
_entity.id
_entity.type
_entity.pdbx_description
1 polymer ?
#
loop_
_entity_poly.entity_id
_entity_poly.type
_entity_poly.pdbx_seq_one_letter_code
_entity_poly.pdbx_strand_id
1 'polypeptide(L)'
;MVPIVAGADMGFGTLTGCMKLVRNFVESGVAMIHIDDLAMGLKKFTNGDGRTIVPTSEYLTRLTTVRMTYDIMCVSDPRDHPYVLGATVDVTPFDRVVEEADREGKDYATVKAAWKAATRLMTFDEAVRAIATDEQYDDYLNSLAGRTVPLQERRVIAKDLLGQCVAFDWELSRTPLGQYMWQLSLKAVIDRCVLAAPLRELTWSRQDKPNKKDMHDFHTALRSVYPDRMFAFGFTGGYDFSKGGYSPDEVESFHSDIAKMGVV
;
A
#
# COMPACT_ATOMS: atom_id res chain seq x y z
N MET A 1 -27.42 -11.11 -3.69
CA MET A 1 -26.54 -10.24 -2.89
C MET A 1 -25.63 -9.51 -3.85
N VAL A 2 -25.48 -8.18 -3.74
CA VAL A 2 -24.63 -7.37 -4.63
C VAL A 2 -23.36 -6.98 -3.86
N PRO A 3 -22.15 -7.30 -4.35
CA PRO A 3 -20.90 -6.90 -3.71
C PRO A 3 -20.75 -5.37 -3.62
N ILE A 4 -20.30 -4.86 -2.48
CA ILE A 4 -20.10 -3.42 -2.24
C ILE A 4 -18.60 -3.10 -2.26
N VAL A 5 -18.21 -2.08 -3.05
CA VAL A 5 -16.90 -1.44 -3.01
C VAL A 5 -17.02 -0.11 -2.26
N ALA A 6 -16.27 0.09 -1.18
CA ALA A 6 -16.36 1.28 -0.33
C ALA A 6 -15.09 2.15 -0.40
N GLY A 7 -15.24 3.46 -0.24
CA GLY A 7 -14.12 4.38 -0.08
C GLY A 7 -13.61 4.41 1.36
N ALA A 8 -12.33 4.09 1.56
CA ALA A 8 -11.66 4.13 2.87
C ALA A 8 -10.83 5.41 3.09
N ASP A 9 -11.05 6.44 2.25
CA ASP A 9 -10.28 7.69 2.25
C ASP A 9 -8.77 7.44 2.29
N MET A 10 -8.09 7.95 3.32
CA MET A 10 -6.65 7.84 3.52
C MET A 10 -6.28 6.80 4.60
N GLY A 11 -7.25 5.97 5.01
CA GLY A 11 -7.09 5.03 6.13
C GLY A 11 -7.25 5.67 7.52
N PHE A 12 -7.79 6.89 7.61
CA PHE A 12 -8.16 7.58 8.86
C PHE A 12 -7.07 7.62 9.94
N GLY A 13 -5.88 8.17 9.66
CA GLY A 13 -4.92 8.41 10.74
C GLY A 13 -3.66 7.62 10.66
N THR A 14 -3.62 6.75 11.65
CA THR A 14 -2.53 5.91 12.03
C THR A 14 -2.72 4.55 11.37
N LEU A 15 -1.66 3.74 11.36
CA LEU A 15 -1.79 2.35 10.93
C LEU A 15 -2.85 1.61 11.78
N THR A 16 -2.91 1.88 13.09
CA THR A 16 -3.95 1.31 13.97
C THR A 16 -5.36 1.80 13.64
N GLY A 17 -5.53 3.07 13.26
CA GLY A 17 -6.81 3.61 12.77
C GLY A 17 -7.21 2.94 11.46
N CYS A 18 -6.26 2.73 10.56
CA CYS A 18 -6.44 2.01 9.32
C CYS A 18 -6.89 0.56 9.55
N MET A 19 -6.25 -0.18 10.48
CA MET A 19 -6.70 -1.53 10.85
C MET A 19 -8.14 -1.54 11.38
N LYS A 20 -8.48 -0.61 12.29
CA LYS A 20 -9.84 -0.51 12.85
C LYS A 20 -10.88 -0.22 11.77
N LEU A 21 -10.55 0.66 10.83
CA LEU A 21 -11.41 1.00 9.70
C LEU A 21 -11.65 -0.21 8.79
N VAL A 22 -10.59 -0.90 8.38
CA VAL A 22 -10.69 -2.12 7.56
C VAL A 22 -11.53 -3.16 8.26
N ARG A 23 -11.35 -3.30 9.57
CA ARG A 23 -12.16 -4.18 10.40
C ARG A 23 -13.65 -3.86 10.34
N ASN A 24 -13.99 -2.60 10.53
CA ASN A 24 -15.38 -2.16 10.46
C ASN A 24 -15.97 -2.44 9.06
N PHE A 25 -15.20 -2.26 7.99
CA PHE A 25 -15.65 -2.59 6.63
C PHE A 25 -15.94 -4.08 6.45
N VAL A 26 -15.05 -4.96 6.91
CA VAL A 26 -15.24 -6.41 6.84
C VAL A 26 -16.45 -6.85 7.65
N GLU A 27 -16.57 -6.40 8.90
CA GLU A 27 -17.71 -6.73 9.78
C GLU A 27 -19.05 -6.19 9.24
N SER A 28 -19.00 -5.13 8.42
CA SER A 28 -20.18 -4.56 7.74
C SER A 28 -20.53 -5.26 6.41
N GLY A 29 -19.78 -6.30 6.02
CA GLY A 29 -20.03 -7.05 4.78
C GLY A 29 -19.57 -6.34 3.50
N VAL A 30 -18.63 -5.39 3.60
CA VAL A 30 -18.04 -4.73 2.43
C VAL A 30 -17.08 -5.69 1.73
N ALA A 31 -17.27 -5.88 0.43
CA ALA A 31 -16.49 -6.83 -0.37
C ALA A 31 -15.10 -6.29 -0.73
N MET A 32 -14.96 -4.97 -0.88
CA MET A 32 -13.69 -4.33 -1.23
C MET A 32 -13.64 -2.89 -0.74
N ILE A 33 -12.44 -2.40 -0.45
CA ILE A 33 -12.20 -0.99 -0.18
C ILE A 33 -11.15 -0.41 -1.13
N HIS A 34 -11.27 0.88 -1.46
CA HIS A 34 -10.17 1.64 -2.07
C HIS A 34 -9.59 2.64 -1.06
N ILE A 35 -8.27 2.86 -1.10
CA ILE A 35 -7.56 3.80 -0.25
C ILE A 35 -6.67 4.71 -1.11
N ASP A 36 -6.77 6.00 -0.86
CA ASP A 36 -6.10 7.06 -1.60
C ASP A 36 -4.68 7.30 -1.00
N ASP A 37 -3.81 8.00 -1.72
CA ASP A 37 -2.40 8.27 -1.36
C ASP A 37 -2.14 9.70 -0.85
N LEU A 38 -3.20 10.41 -0.48
CA LEU A 38 -3.20 11.76 0.07
C LEU A 38 -2.79 11.80 1.55
N ALA A 39 -2.32 12.97 1.98
CA ALA A 39 -2.12 13.29 3.38
C ALA A 39 -3.48 13.53 4.05
N MET A 40 -3.61 13.07 5.30
CA MET A 40 -4.85 13.27 6.05
C MET A 40 -5.13 14.73 6.34
N GLY A 41 -6.41 15.08 6.48
CA GLY A 41 -6.85 16.46 6.72
C GLY A 41 -6.62 17.40 5.53
N LEU A 42 -6.01 16.89 4.45
CA LEU A 42 -5.60 17.64 3.27
C LEU A 42 -6.23 17.09 1.99
N LYS A 43 -7.23 16.19 2.13
CA LYS A 43 -8.03 15.69 1.02
C LYS A 43 -8.86 16.85 0.44
N LYS A 44 -8.68 17.11 -0.85
CA LYS A 44 -9.45 18.11 -1.60
C LYS A 44 -10.10 17.47 -2.82
N PHE A 45 -11.38 17.79 -3.03
CA PHE A 45 -12.15 17.31 -4.17
C PHE A 45 -12.12 18.30 -5.34
N THR A 46 -11.92 19.58 -5.05
CA THR A 46 -11.83 20.65 -6.05
C THR A 46 -10.61 20.50 -6.94
N ASN A 47 -10.81 20.61 -8.26
CA ASN A 47 -9.72 20.62 -9.22
C ASN A 47 -8.99 21.98 -9.15
N GLY A 48 -7.65 21.97 -9.13
CA GLY A 48 -6.82 23.17 -9.12
C GLY A 48 -6.31 23.64 -7.75
N ASP A 49 -6.90 23.18 -6.64
CA ASP A 49 -6.54 23.65 -5.27
C ASP A 49 -5.26 23.01 -4.69
N GLY A 50 -4.56 22.21 -5.49
CA GLY A 50 -3.44 21.38 -5.06
C GLY A 50 -3.89 20.21 -4.18
N ARG A 51 -3.20 19.08 -4.29
CA ARG A 51 -3.41 17.90 -3.43
C ARG A 51 -2.10 17.55 -2.76
N THR A 52 -2.17 17.23 -1.48
CA THR A 52 -0.99 16.79 -0.74
C THR A 52 -0.97 15.27 -0.75
N ILE A 53 0.05 14.69 -1.38
CA ILE A 53 0.31 13.25 -1.33
C ILE A 53 1.26 12.91 -0.19
N VAL A 54 1.20 11.68 0.31
CA VAL A 54 2.20 11.14 1.23
C VAL A 54 3.38 10.52 0.47
N PRO A 55 4.55 10.36 1.11
CA PRO A 55 5.63 9.57 0.55
C PRO A 55 5.15 8.19 0.11
N THR A 56 5.71 7.67 -0.99
CA THR A 56 5.33 6.34 -1.51
C THR A 56 5.47 5.25 -0.45
N SER A 57 6.50 5.32 0.39
CA SER A 57 6.69 4.38 1.50
C SER A 57 5.52 4.38 2.48
N GLU A 58 5.01 5.56 2.86
CA GLU A 58 3.86 5.66 3.75
C GLU A 58 2.60 5.07 3.10
N TYR A 59 2.38 5.33 1.81
CA TYR A 59 1.26 4.75 1.08
C TYR A 59 1.36 3.22 1.02
N LEU A 60 2.53 2.67 0.68
CA LEU A 60 2.77 1.22 0.68
C LEU A 60 2.54 0.62 2.07
N THR A 61 3.01 1.27 3.15
CA THR A 61 2.77 0.82 4.52
C THR A 61 1.27 0.77 4.84
N ARG A 62 0.49 1.79 4.44
CA ARG A 62 -0.98 1.74 4.59
C ARG A 62 -1.58 0.57 3.81
N LEU A 63 -1.07 0.32 2.60
CA LEU A 63 -1.57 -0.79 1.79
C LEU A 63 -1.31 -2.14 2.46
N THR A 64 -0.08 -2.35 2.93
CA THR A 64 0.32 -3.52 3.70
C THR A 64 -0.51 -3.69 4.96
N THR A 65 -0.76 -2.62 5.72
CA THR A 65 -1.61 -2.66 6.92
C THR A 65 -3.03 -3.14 6.62
N VAL A 66 -3.65 -2.64 5.54
CA VAL A 66 -4.98 -3.11 5.14
C VAL A 66 -4.92 -4.59 4.74
N ARG A 67 -3.90 -5.03 3.99
CA ARG A 67 -3.74 -6.45 3.61
C ARG A 67 -3.58 -7.32 4.86
N MET A 68 -2.66 -6.95 5.75
CA MET A 68 -2.44 -7.60 7.03
C MET A 68 -3.73 -7.65 7.87
N THR A 69 -4.57 -6.60 7.83
CA THR A 69 -5.84 -6.60 8.56
C THR A 69 -6.82 -7.60 7.95
N TYR A 70 -6.90 -7.69 6.62
CA TYR A 70 -7.66 -8.75 5.96
C TYR A 70 -7.12 -10.14 6.32
N ASP A 71 -5.79 -10.32 6.35
CA ASP A 71 -5.15 -11.59 6.75
C ASP A 71 -5.51 -11.98 8.20
N ILE A 72 -5.44 -11.02 9.12
CA ILE A 72 -5.82 -11.19 10.53
C ILE A 72 -7.31 -11.53 10.68
N MET A 73 -8.17 -10.93 9.87
CA MET A 73 -9.63 -11.05 10.00
C MET A 73 -10.25 -12.21 9.22
N CYS A 74 -9.53 -12.76 8.24
CA CYS A 74 -9.91 -13.89 7.43
C CYS A 74 -8.81 -14.95 7.46
N VAL A 75 -8.52 -15.49 8.66
CA VAL A 75 -7.50 -16.51 8.91
C VAL A 75 -7.71 -17.73 7.99
N SER A 76 -7.03 -17.77 6.84
CA SER A 76 -6.72 -18.93 5.98
C SER A 76 -6.03 -18.51 4.66
N ASP A 77 -4.83 -17.95 4.71
CA ASP A 77 -3.87 -18.08 3.59
C ASP A 77 -2.85 -19.17 3.97
N PRO A 78 -2.74 -20.28 3.21
CA PRO A 78 -1.77 -21.35 3.50
C PRO A 78 -0.29 -20.94 3.54
N ARG A 79 0.04 -19.69 3.21
CA ARG A 79 1.38 -19.08 3.29
C ARG A 79 1.70 -18.42 4.64
N ASP A 80 0.71 -18.22 5.51
CA ASP A 80 0.90 -17.69 6.87
C ASP A 80 1.33 -18.76 7.89
N HIS A 81 1.32 -20.03 7.49
CA HIS A 81 1.74 -21.17 8.31
C HIS A 81 3.16 -21.12 8.93
N PRO A 82 4.17 -20.39 8.38
CA PRO A 82 5.51 -20.41 8.97
C PRO A 82 5.71 -19.52 10.21
N TYR A 83 4.99 -18.40 10.36
CA TYR A 83 5.31 -17.39 11.41
C TYR A 83 4.38 -17.42 12.63
N VAL A 84 3.55 -18.45 12.74
CA VAL A 84 2.69 -18.64 13.91
C VAL A 84 3.46 -19.40 14.98
N LEU A 85 3.73 -18.72 16.10
CA LEU A 85 4.39 -19.32 17.26
C LEU A 85 3.40 -20.23 18.02
N GLY A 86 3.51 -21.54 17.83
CA GLY A 86 2.72 -22.54 18.55
C GLY A 86 3.39 -23.01 19.85
N ALA A 87 2.59 -23.31 20.87
CA ALA A 87 3.09 -24.03 22.05
C ALA A 87 3.46 -25.47 21.64
N THR A 88 4.64 -25.94 22.04
CA THR A 88 5.16 -27.26 21.65
C THR A 88 4.94 -28.35 22.73
N VAL A 89 4.20 -28.00 23.79
CA VAL A 89 3.87 -28.84 24.94
C VAL A 89 2.48 -28.46 25.47
N ASP A 90 1.74 -29.41 26.04
CA ASP A 90 0.39 -29.18 26.57
C ASP A 90 0.44 -28.35 27.86
N VAL A 91 -0.08 -27.13 27.79
CA VAL A 91 -0.09 -26.17 28.89
C VAL A 91 -1.39 -25.37 28.91
N THR A 92 -1.74 -24.84 30.09
CA THR A 92 -2.90 -23.98 30.27
C THR A 92 -2.82 -22.74 29.35
N PRO A 93 -3.92 -22.40 28.63
CA PRO A 93 -3.99 -21.24 27.75
C PRO A 93 -3.59 -19.92 28.41
N PHE A 94 -2.87 -19.07 27.67
CA PHE A 94 -2.23 -17.86 28.21
C PHE A 94 -3.24 -16.84 28.78
N ASP A 95 -4.41 -16.73 28.18
CA ASP A 95 -5.51 -15.88 28.65
C ASP A 95 -5.97 -16.31 30.06
N ARG A 96 -6.16 -17.61 30.29
CA ARG A 96 -6.55 -18.16 31.60
C ARG A 96 -5.47 -17.97 32.66
N VAL A 97 -4.21 -18.15 32.27
CA VAL A 97 -3.05 -17.92 33.15
C VAL A 97 -2.94 -16.45 33.56
N VAL A 98 -3.28 -15.52 32.67
CA VAL A 98 -3.28 -14.07 32.96
C VAL A 98 -4.47 -13.68 33.85
N GLU A 99 -5.68 -14.20 33.58
CA GLU A 99 -6.88 -13.93 34.40
C GLU A 99 -6.76 -14.44 35.85
N GLU A 100 -6.08 -15.57 36.05
CA GLU A 100 -5.83 -16.12 37.39
C GLU A 100 -4.72 -15.34 38.12
N ALA A 101 -3.64 -14.99 37.41
CA ALA A 101 -2.57 -14.19 37.96
C ALA A 101 -3.03 -12.78 38.38
N ASP A 102 -3.92 -12.15 37.62
CA ASP A 102 -4.46 -10.82 37.94
C ASP A 102 -5.32 -10.86 39.23
N ARG A 103 -6.12 -11.92 39.41
CA ARG A 103 -6.89 -12.15 40.65
C ARG A 103 -6.00 -12.37 41.88
N GLU A 104 -4.81 -12.94 41.67
CA GLU A 104 -3.81 -13.15 42.72
C GLU A 104 -2.88 -11.94 42.92
N GLY A 105 -3.08 -10.85 42.16
CA GLY A 105 -2.26 -9.65 42.23
C GLY A 105 -0.83 -9.84 41.73
N LYS A 106 -0.58 -10.84 40.88
CA LYS A 106 0.75 -11.15 40.33
C LYS A 106 1.09 -10.21 39.17
N ASP A 107 2.37 -9.89 39.07
CA ASP A 107 2.89 -9.04 37.99
C ASP A 107 2.80 -9.73 36.61
N TYR A 108 2.15 -9.05 35.67
CA TYR A 108 1.91 -9.53 34.31
C TYR A 108 3.21 -9.88 33.56
N ALA A 109 4.27 -9.09 33.73
CA ALA A 109 5.53 -9.31 33.02
C ALA A 109 6.20 -10.61 33.48
N THR A 110 6.15 -10.88 34.78
CA THR A 110 6.67 -12.11 35.40
C THR A 110 5.89 -13.34 34.95
N VAL A 111 4.55 -13.25 34.90
CA VAL A 111 3.65 -14.33 34.45
C VAL A 111 3.85 -14.65 32.97
N LYS A 112 3.97 -13.60 32.14
CA LYS A 112 4.27 -13.72 30.71
C LYS A 112 5.64 -14.35 30.44
N ALA A 113 6.66 -13.97 31.21
CA ALA A 113 8.00 -14.52 31.06
C ALA A 113 8.05 -16.01 31.45
N ALA A 114 7.42 -16.39 32.56
CA ALA A 114 7.33 -17.78 33.01
C ALA A 114 6.58 -18.67 32.00
N TRP A 115 5.44 -18.19 31.49
CA TRP A 115 4.66 -18.91 30.49
C TRP A 115 5.44 -19.08 29.17
N LYS A 116 6.07 -18.01 28.67
CA LYS A 116 6.91 -18.08 27.45
C LYS A 116 8.11 -19.01 27.57
N ALA A 117 8.74 -19.09 28.75
CA ALA A 117 9.86 -19.98 29.01
C ALA A 117 9.44 -21.46 29.00
N ALA A 118 8.22 -21.76 29.46
CA ALA A 118 7.66 -23.11 29.44
C ALA A 118 7.27 -23.57 28.02
N THR A 119 6.93 -22.66 27.10
CA THR A 119 6.35 -22.98 25.79
C THR A 119 7.34 -23.02 24.61
N ARG A 120 8.58 -22.56 24.78
CA ARG A 120 9.67 -22.57 23.77
C ARG A 120 9.26 -22.13 22.35
N LEU A 121 9.06 -20.83 22.16
CA LEU A 121 8.61 -20.23 20.90
C LEU A 121 9.80 -19.81 19.99
N MET A 122 9.73 -20.07 18.67
CA MET A 122 10.74 -19.66 17.68
C MET A 122 10.11 -19.29 16.32
N THR A 123 10.74 -18.37 15.57
CA THR A 123 10.28 -17.98 14.22
C THR A 123 10.76 -18.94 13.13
N PHE A 124 10.16 -18.90 11.93
CA PHE A 124 10.55 -19.76 10.81
C PHE A 124 11.96 -19.48 10.29
N ASP A 125 12.37 -18.22 10.19
CA ASP A 125 13.67 -17.83 9.62
C ASP A 125 14.84 -18.25 10.54
N GLU A 126 14.58 -18.33 11.85
CA GLU A 126 15.51 -18.87 12.86
C GLU A 126 15.69 -20.40 12.72
N ALA A 127 14.68 -21.12 12.20
CA ALA A 127 14.77 -22.54 11.89
C ALA A 127 15.47 -22.81 10.54
N VAL A 128 15.36 -21.90 9.57
CA VAL A 128 16.02 -21.98 8.26
C VAL A 128 17.52 -21.68 8.36
N ARG A 129 17.93 -20.65 9.13
CA ARG A 129 19.35 -20.36 9.38
C ARG A 129 20.06 -21.48 10.15
N ALA A 130 19.33 -22.28 10.93
CA ALA A 130 19.90 -23.40 11.67
C ALA A 130 20.37 -24.58 10.79
N ILE A 131 20.02 -24.60 9.50
CA ILE A 131 20.30 -25.74 8.59
C ILE A 131 20.92 -25.35 7.22
N ALA A 132 21.02 -24.07 6.85
CA ALA A 132 21.52 -23.59 5.55
C ALA A 132 23.02 -23.22 5.55
N THR A 133 23.71 -23.34 4.41
CA THR A 133 25.10 -22.87 4.24
C THR A 133 25.18 -21.39 3.85
N ASP A 134 26.34 -20.75 4.07
CA ASP A 134 26.50 -19.30 3.84
C ASP A 134 26.32 -18.90 2.36
N GLU A 135 26.75 -19.72 1.40
CA GLU A 135 26.56 -19.48 -0.05
C GLU A 135 25.08 -19.49 -0.49
N GLN A 136 24.24 -20.30 0.17
CA GLN A 136 22.79 -20.36 -0.11
C GLN A 136 22.04 -19.13 0.42
N TYR A 137 22.59 -18.46 1.42
CA TYR A 137 22.04 -17.24 2.00
C TYR A 137 22.47 -15.98 1.23
N ASP A 138 23.65 -16.01 0.61
CA ASP A 138 24.17 -14.91 -0.21
C ASP A 138 23.52 -14.82 -1.61
N ASP A 139 23.16 -15.95 -2.24
CA ASP A 139 22.38 -15.97 -3.49
C ASP A 139 20.96 -15.40 -3.32
N TYR A 140 20.39 -15.51 -2.12
CA TYR A 140 19.11 -14.91 -1.76
C TYR A 140 19.18 -13.37 -1.73
N LEU A 141 20.26 -12.80 -1.21
CA LEU A 141 20.47 -11.35 -1.14
C LEU A 141 20.79 -10.72 -2.51
N ASN A 142 21.44 -11.46 -3.41
CA ASN A 142 21.76 -11.00 -4.77
C ASN A 142 20.56 -10.92 -5.72
N SER A 143 19.42 -11.50 -5.35
CA SER A 143 18.16 -11.43 -6.10
C SER A 143 17.46 -10.04 -6.06
N LEU A 144 18.04 -9.05 -5.35
CA LEU A 144 17.42 -7.75 -5.04
C LEU A 144 17.94 -6.55 -5.89
N ALA A 145 18.52 -6.78 -7.07
CA ALA A 145 19.10 -5.71 -7.91
C ALA A 145 18.07 -4.98 -8.81
N GLY A 146 18.00 -3.63 -8.76
CA GLY A 146 17.06 -2.79 -9.56
C GLY A 146 16.62 -1.48 -8.87
N ARG A 147 17.57 -0.71 -8.33
CA ARG A 147 17.35 0.17 -7.17
C ARG A 147 16.93 1.61 -7.49
N THR A 148 16.10 2.15 -6.59
CA THR A 148 15.77 3.58 -6.45
C THR A 148 16.96 4.36 -5.88
N VAL A 149 17.41 5.41 -6.58
CA VAL A 149 18.56 6.24 -6.18
C VAL A 149 18.10 7.46 -5.35
N PRO A 150 18.53 7.62 -4.08
CA PRO A 150 18.24 8.77 -3.23
C PRO A 150 18.86 10.08 -3.75
N LEU A 151 18.30 11.23 -3.34
CA LEU A 151 18.75 12.56 -3.80
C LEU A 151 20.23 12.84 -3.51
N GLN A 152 20.75 12.39 -2.37
CA GLN A 152 22.15 12.59 -1.97
C GLN A 152 23.11 11.91 -2.97
N GLU A 153 22.79 10.70 -3.39
CA GLU A 153 23.55 9.95 -4.39
C GLU A 153 23.41 10.60 -5.78
N ARG A 154 22.21 11.08 -6.14
CA ARG A 154 22.00 11.87 -7.38
C ARG A 154 22.84 13.15 -7.43
N ARG A 155 23.06 13.83 -6.30
CA ARG A 155 23.91 15.04 -6.22
C ARG A 155 25.39 14.72 -6.43
N VAL A 156 25.87 13.61 -5.88
CA VAL A 156 27.26 13.14 -6.10
C VAL A 156 27.46 12.85 -7.58
N ILE A 157 26.57 12.03 -8.17
CA ILE A 157 26.60 11.71 -9.60
C ILE A 157 26.56 12.99 -10.45
N ALA A 158 25.67 13.95 -10.14
CA ALA A 158 25.56 15.20 -10.88
C ALA A 158 26.82 16.08 -10.75
N LYS A 159 27.42 16.16 -9.56
CA LYS A 159 28.66 16.92 -9.32
C LYS A 159 29.83 16.32 -10.11
N ASP A 160 29.94 15.01 -10.10
CA ASP A 160 31.03 14.28 -10.77
C ASP A 160 30.92 14.42 -12.30
N LEU A 161 29.70 14.36 -12.85
CA LEU A 161 29.46 14.48 -14.29
C LEU A 161 29.56 15.92 -14.81
N LEU A 162 29.12 16.91 -14.02
CA LEU A 162 29.00 18.30 -14.47
C LEU A 162 30.18 19.18 -14.02
N GLY A 163 31.08 18.65 -13.19
CA GLY A 163 32.22 19.40 -12.62
C GLY A 163 31.82 20.50 -11.63
N GLN A 164 30.53 20.61 -11.30
CA GLN A 164 29.99 21.62 -10.39
C GLN A 164 28.77 21.10 -9.65
N CYS A 165 28.54 21.65 -8.46
CA CYS A 165 27.34 21.35 -7.68
C CYS A 165 26.10 21.97 -8.35
N VAL A 166 25.07 21.17 -8.56
CA VAL A 166 23.75 21.68 -8.97
C VAL A 166 23.08 22.33 -7.77
N ALA A 167 22.80 23.64 -7.90
CA ALA A 167 21.99 24.36 -6.93
C ALA A 167 20.55 23.82 -7.00
N PHE A 168 20.13 23.17 -5.92
CA PHE A 168 18.77 22.64 -5.75
C PHE A 168 18.48 22.66 -4.27
N ASP A 169 17.41 23.32 -3.86
CA ASP A 169 16.93 23.31 -2.48
C ASP A 169 15.40 23.29 -2.48
N TRP A 170 14.85 22.12 -2.18
CA TRP A 170 13.42 21.89 -2.08
C TRP A 170 12.81 22.36 -0.75
N GLU A 171 13.62 22.78 0.24
CA GLU A 171 13.12 23.33 1.49
C GLU A 171 12.57 24.75 1.28
N LEU A 172 13.13 25.48 0.30
CA LEU A 172 12.73 26.83 -0.09
C LEU A 172 11.31 26.88 -0.69
N SER A 173 10.87 25.79 -1.33
CA SER A 173 9.55 25.70 -1.98
C SER A 173 8.49 25.03 -1.11
N ARG A 174 8.71 24.94 0.21
CA ARG A 174 7.71 24.39 1.11
C ARG A 174 6.51 25.33 1.25
N THR A 175 5.31 24.75 1.34
CA THR A 175 4.09 25.49 1.69
C THR A 175 4.17 26.00 3.14
N PRO A 176 3.29 26.95 3.56
CA PRO A 176 3.22 27.38 4.96
C PRO A 176 2.96 26.24 5.97
N LEU A 177 2.43 25.10 5.50
CA LEU A 177 2.20 23.89 6.29
C LEU A 177 3.39 22.90 6.23
N GLY A 178 4.52 23.30 5.64
CA GLY A 178 5.75 22.52 5.55
C GLY A 178 5.75 21.44 4.45
N GLN A 179 4.80 21.47 3.52
CA GLN A 179 4.69 20.45 2.47
C GLN A 179 5.60 20.77 1.29
N TYR A 180 6.23 19.76 0.70
CA TYR A 180 6.97 19.94 -0.55
C TYR A 180 6.01 20.14 -1.73
N MET A 181 6.43 20.97 -2.69
CA MET A 181 5.76 21.04 -3.98
C MET A 181 6.04 19.77 -4.79
N TRP A 182 4.98 19.14 -5.26
CA TRP A 182 5.04 17.91 -6.04
C TRP A 182 4.67 18.16 -7.50
N GLN A 183 5.51 17.70 -8.43
CA GLN A 183 5.17 17.73 -9.85
C GLN A 183 4.25 16.56 -10.20
N LEU A 184 2.98 16.87 -10.44
CA LEU A 184 2.02 15.90 -10.96
C LEU A 184 2.43 15.49 -12.38
N SER A 185 2.59 14.19 -12.61
CA SER A 185 2.87 13.64 -13.93
C SER A 185 2.34 12.21 -14.03
N LEU A 186 1.97 11.80 -15.24
CA LEU A 186 1.54 10.43 -15.52
C LEU A 186 2.62 9.41 -15.12
N LYS A 187 3.89 9.72 -15.41
CA LYS A 187 5.02 8.86 -15.01
C LYS A 187 5.05 8.62 -13.50
N ALA A 188 4.89 9.67 -12.70
CA ALA A 188 4.89 9.52 -11.25
C ALA A 188 3.71 8.65 -10.74
N VAL A 189 2.55 8.73 -11.40
CA VAL A 189 1.39 7.87 -11.10
C VAL A 189 1.70 6.42 -11.46
N ILE A 190 2.22 6.16 -12.66
CA ILE A 190 2.61 4.81 -13.12
C ILE A 190 3.63 4.21 -12.15
N ASP A 191 4.70 4.92 -11.82
CA ASP A 191 5.77 4.42 -10.93
C ASP A 191 5.21 4.01 -9.56
N ARG A 192 4.27 4.78 -8.99
CA ARG A 192 3.62 4.44 -7.72
C ARG A 192 2.66 3.26 -7.86
N CYS A 193 1.92 3.18 -8.95
CA CYS A 193 1.02 2.06 -9.25
C CYS A 193 1.78 0.76 -9.49
N VAL A 194 2.96 0.78 -10.13
CA VAL A 194 3.81 -0.41 -10.33
C VAL A 194 4.24 -0.99 -8.98
N LEU A 195 4.60 -0.12 -8.03
CA LEU A 195 4.98 -0.53 -6.68
C LEU A 195 3.78 -1.01 -5.85
N ALA A 196 2.61 -0.43 -6.04
CA ALA A 196 1.40 -0.79 -5.31
C ALA A 196 0.69 -2.04 -5.86
N ALA A 197 0.85 -2.35 -7.15
CA ALA A 197 0.12 -3.42 -7.83
C ALA A 197 0.23 -4.80 -7.16
N PRO A 198 1.40 -5.25 -6.66
CA PRO A 198 1.51 -6.54 -5.98
C PRO A 198 0.72 -6.66 -4.68
N LEU A 199 0.31 -5.53 -4.07
CA LEU A 199 -0.36 -5.50 -2.76
C LEU A 199 -1.89 -5.52 -2.85
N ARG A 200 -2.43 -5.50 -4.08
CA ARG A 200 -3.85 -5.24 -4.37
C ARG A 200 -4.33 -5.95 -5.61
N GLU A 201 -5.62 -6.17 -5.71
CA GLU A 201 -6.25 -6.82 -6.86
C GLU A 201 -6.51 -5.82 -8.00
N LEU A 202 -6.89 -4.58 -7.67
CA LEU A 202 -7.21 -3.53 -8.64
C LEU A 202 -6.29 -2.32 -8.50
N THR A 203 -5.99 -1.69 -9.63
CA THR A 203 -5.34 -0.38 -9.66
C THR A 203 -6.31 0.68 -10.17
N TRP A 204 -6.37 1.82 -9.47
CA TRP A 204 -7.12 2.98 -9.92
C TRP A 204 -6.23 4.23 -9.93
N SER A 205 -6.07 4.84 -11.10
CA SER A 205 -5.55 6.20 -11.20
C SER A 205 -6.72 7.18 -11.14
N ARG A 206 -6.82 7.98 -10.06
CA ARG A 206 -7.82 9.06 -10.00
C ARG A 206 -7.56 10.06 -11.12
N GLN A 207 -8.56 10.29 -11.98
CA GLN A 207 -8.48 11.27 -13.05
C GLN A 207 -9.37 12.48 -12.77
N ASP A 208 -8.87 13.68 -13.01
CA ASP A 208 -9.68 14.92 -12.95
C ASP A 208 -10.64 15.01 -14.16
N LYS A 209 -10.23 14.44 -15.29
CA LYS A 209 -10.98 14.35 -16.55
C LYS A 209 -10.55 13.08 -17.32
N PRO A 210 -11.46 12.45 -18.08
CA PRO A 210 -11.15 11.30 -18.93
C PRO A 210 -10.27 11.74 -20.11
N ASN A 211 -8.94 11.76 -19.94
CA ASN A 211 -8.03 12.08 -21.04
C ASN A 211 -7.65 10.81 -21.80
N LYS A 212 -8.03 10.73 -23.09
CA LYS A 212 -7.80 9.54 -23.94
C LYS A 212 -6.35 9.06 -23.92
N LYS A 213 -5.39 9.97 -24.06
CA LYS A 213 -3.96 9.65 -24.12
C LYS A 213 -3.44 9.16 -22.77
N ASP A 214 -3.73 9.89 -21.69
CA ASP A 214 -3.24 9.52 -20.35
C ASP A 214 -3.84 8.18 -19.90
N MET A 215 -5.12 7.92 -20.23
CA MET A 215 -5.74 6.61 -20.00
C MET A 215 -5.01 5.51 -20.75
N HIS A 216 -4.86 5.65 -22.07
CA HIS A 216 -4.20 4.63 -22.88
C HIS A 216 -2.77 4.34 -22.38
N ASP A 217 -1.99 5.39 -22.14
CA ASP A 217 -0.60 5.27 -21.72
C ASP A 217 -0.48 4.67 -20.32
N PHE A 218 -1.38 5.03 -19.38
CA PHE A 218 -1.42 4.45 -18.05
C PHE A 218 -1.66 2.93 -18.07
N HIS A 219 -2.73 2.48 -18.74
CA HIS A 219 -3.10 1.07 -18.77
C HIS A 219 -2.05 0.23 -19.51
N THR A 220 -1.53 0.76 -20.62
CA THR A 220 -0.48 0.10 -21.40
C THR A 220 0.81 -0.07 -20.58
N ALA A 221 1.24 0.98 -19.87
CA ALA A 221 2.47 0.93 -19.08
C ALA A 221 2.35 0.01 -17.85
N LEU A 222 1.18 -0.08 -17.21
CA LEU A 222 1.01 -1.05 -16.12
C LEU A 222 0.93 -2.48 -16.64
N ARG A 223 0.26 -2.72 -17.78
CA ARG A 223 0.16 -4.06 -18.37
C ARG A 223 1.47 -4.58 -18.94
N SER A 224 2.40 -3.71 -19.35
CA SER A 224 3.73 -4.17 -19.75
C SER A 224 4.54 -4.78 -18.60
N VAL A 225 4.22 -4.40 -17.35
CA VAL A 225 4.82 -4.98 -16.14
C VAL A 225 3.94 -6.11 -15.56
N TYR A 226 2.62 -5.92 -15.56
CA TYR A 226 1.62 -6.85 -15.03
C TYR A 226 0.51 -7.11 -16.09
N PRO A 227 0.70 -8.07 -17.02
CA PRO A 227 -0.18 -8.27 -18.17
C PRO A 227 -1.66 -8.46 -17.82
N ASP A 228 -1.94 -9.20 -16.74
CA ASP A 228 -3.29 -9.52 -16.28
C ASP A 228 -3.86 -8.48 -15.32
N ARG A 229 -3.25 -7.28 -15.23
CA ARG A 229 -3.71 -6.26 -14.28
C ARG A 229 -5.14 -5.83 -14.58
N MET A 230 -5.96 -5.87 -13.53
CA MET A 230 -7.31 -5.33 -13.52
C MET A 230 -7.28 -3.88 -13.01
N PHE A 231 -8.13 -3.05 -13.59
CA PHE A 231 -8.19 -1.64 -13.28
C PHE A 231 -9.61 -1.24 -12.85
N ALA A 232 -9.70 -0.27 -11.96
CA ALA A 232 -10.93 0.47 -11.74
C ALA A 232 -10.78 1.85 -12.39
N PHE A 233 -11.90 2.38 -12.89
CA PHE A 233 -11.95 3.70 -13.51
C PHE A 233 -12.93 4.60 -12.77
N GLY A 234 -12.53 5.85 -12.58
CA GLY A 234 -13.33 6.84 -11.89
C GLY A 234 -12.82 8.25 -12.16
N PHE A 235 -13.76 9.18 -12.34
CA PHE A 235 -13.52 10.60 -12.55
C PHE A 235 -14.50 11.43 -11.70
N THR A 236 -14.20 12.70 -11.47
CA THR A 236 -15.06 13.57 -10.67
C THR A 236 -16.36 13.90 -11.41
N GLY A 237 -17.50 13.56 -10.79
CA GLY A 237 -18.84 13.41 -11.38
C GLY A 237 -19.56 14.67 -11.86
N GLY A 238 -18.95 15.39 -12.79
CA GLY A 238 -19.58 16.50 -13.52
C GLY A 238 -18.83 16.91 -14.78
N TYR A 239 -17.90 16.08 -15.26
CA TYR A 239 -17.12 16.41 -16.45
C TYR A 239 -17.96 16.29 -17.72
N ASP A 240 -18.00 17.38 -18.49
CA ASP A 240 -18.61 17.43 -19.81
C ASP A 240 -17.69 16.79 -20.85
N PHE A 241 -18.00 15.56 -21.25
CA PHE A 241 -17.23 14.79 -22.23
C PHE A 241 -17.06 15.50 -23.58
N SER A 242 -18.03 16.34 -23.97
CA SER A 242 -17.94 17.11 -25.23
C SER A 242 -16.76 18.10 -25.20
N LYS A 243 -16.51 18.73 -24.04
CA LYS A 243 -15.34 19.60 -23.83
C LYS A 243 -14.02 18.83 -23.81
N GLY A 244 -14.08 17.51 -23.63
CA GLY A 244 -12.94 16.60 -23.72
C GLY A 244 -12.63 16.13 -25.13
N GLY A 245 -13.40 16.56 -26.14
CA GLY A 245 -13.23 16.10 -27.52
C GLY A 245 -13.76 14.68 -27.74
N TYR A 246 -14.73 14.25 -26.95
CA TYR A 246 -15.48 13.02 -27.21
C TYR A 246 -16.69 13.32 -28.10
N SER A 247 -16.85 12.54 -29.15
CA SER A 247 -18.09 12.49 -29.91
C SER A 247 -19.20 11.76 -29.13
N PRO A 248 -20.49 11.97 -29.46
CA PRO A 248 -21.59 11.23 -28.83
C PRO A 248 -21.41 9.71 -28.89
N ASP A 249 -20.99 9.18 -30.03
CA ASP A 249 -20.75 7.74 -30.23
C ASP A 249 -19.62 7.23 -29.32
N GLU A 250 -18.54 8.01 -29.15
CA GLU A 250 -17.44 7.66 -28.24
C GLU A 250 -17.86 7.74 -26.77
N VAL A 251 -18.81 8.60 -26.40
CA VAL A 251 -19.38 8.63 -25.04
C VAL A 251 -20.24 7.39 -24.82
N GLU A 252 -21.03 7.00 -25.81
CA GLU A 252 -21.86 5.80 -25.75
C GLU A 252 -20.99 4.53 -25.64
N SER A 253 -19.94 4.40 -26.46
CA SER A 253 -19.03 3.24 -26.44
C SER A 253 -18.01 3.26 -25.30
N PHE A 254 -17.88 4.38 -24.58
CA PHE A 254 -16.77 4.64 -23.64
C PHE A 254 -16.51 3.49 -22.66
N HIS A 255 -17.58 3.00 -22.02
CA HIS A 255 -17.52 1.92 -21.03
C HIS A 255 -16.96 0.62 -21.64
N SER A 256 -17.39 0.27 -22.85
CA SER A 256 -16.92 -0.90 -23.58
C SER A 256 -15.48 -0.75 -24.05
N ASP A 257 -15.05 0.47 -24.37
CA ASP A 257 -13.70 0.75 -24.85
C ASP A 257 -12.66 0.71 -23.72
N ILE A 258 -12.98 1.26 -22.55
CA ILE A 258 -12.10 1.15 -21.38
C ILE A 258 -12.06 -0.29 -20.83
N ALA A 259 -13.13 -1.07 -21.01
CA ALA A 259 -13.14 -2.48 -20.63
C ALA A 259 -12.10 -3.31 -21.42
N LYS A 260 -11.91 -3.01 -22.72
CA LYS A 260 -10.84 -3.62 -23.53
C LYS A 260 -9.44 -3.30 -22.98
N MET A 261 -9.29 -2.20 -22.25
CA MET A 261 -8.03 -1.81 -21.57
C MET A 261 -7.85 -2.47 -20.20
N GLY A 262 -8.80 -3.29 -19.74
CA GLY A 262 -8.74 -3.99 -18.45
C GLY A 262 -9.48 -3.30 -17.30
N VAL A 263 -10.25 -2.25 -17.60
CA VAL A 263 -11.16 -1.68 -16.62
C VAL A 263 -12.32 -2.64 -16.40
N VAL A 264 -12.62 -2.98 -15.15
CA VAL A 264 -13.69 -3.91 -14.77
C VAL A 264 -14.71 -3.28 -13.84
#